data_AF-A0A523C3Z8-F1
#
_entry.id   AF-A0A523C3Z8-F1
#
_cell.length_a   1.000
_cell.length_b   1.000
_cell.length_c   1.000
_cell.angle_alpha   90.00
_cell.angle_beta   90.00
_cell.angle_gamma   90.00
#
_symmetry.space_group_name_H-M   'P 1'
#
loop_
_entity.id
_entity.type
_entity.pdbx_description
1 polymer ?
#
loop_
_entity_poly.entity_id
_entity_poly.type
_entity_poly.pdbx_seq_one_letter_code
_entity_poly.pdbx_strand_id
1 'polypeptide(L)'
;MEKAPENYIDAMILRQDEIDKGEAIIADPTDANYAGDAAVAAAWEIYKGFNAVVPERVLRPATGGRGDVISGATWSNGLWMMEIKRALVTNDPDDVQFDLGKKREYEYSVATFDNCGRGEIPPGHNTFGDGQYQILRFE
;
A
#
# COMPACT_ATOMS: atom_id res chain seq x y z
N MET A 1 -4.19 -12.89 5.28
CA MET A 1 -4.33 -13.41 3.91
C MET A 1 -5.75 -13.90 3.73
N GLU A 2 -6.22 -14.04 2.50
CA GLU A 2 -7.56 -14.53 2.20
C GLU A 2 -7.56 -16.06 2.09
N LYS A 3 -8.61 -16.74 2.57
CA LYS A 3 -8.74 -18.21 2.47
C LYS A 3 -8.89 -18.71 1.03
N ALA A 4 -9.57 -17.96 0.17
CA ALA A 4 -10.00 -18.44 -1.15
C ALA A 4 -10.04 -17.32 -2.21
N PRO A 5 -8.92 -16.60 -2.45
CA PRO A 5 -8.89 -15.58 -3.49
C PRO A 5 -9.19 -16.17 -4.87
N GLU A 6 -9.85 -15.40 -5.73
CA GLU A 6 -10.23 -15.83 -7.08
C GLU A 6 -9.14 -15.56 -8.13
N ASN A 7 -8.31 -14.54 -7.90
CA ASN A 7 -7.26 -14.11 -8.83
C ASN A 7 -6.15 -13.32 -8.11
N TYR A 8 -5.15 -12.86 -8.87
CA TYR A 8 -4.03 -12.07 -8.34
C TYR A 8 -4.49 -10.80 -7.60
N ILE A 9 -5.41 -10.02 -8.15
CA ILE A 9 -5.85 -8.77 -7.52
C ILE A 9 -6.61 -9.05 -6.22
N ASP A 10 -7.46 -10.07 -6.24
CA ASP A 10 -8.21 -10.53 -5.07
C ASP A 10 -7.25 -10.97 -3.95
N ALA A 11 -6.25 -11.80 -4.27
CA ALA A 11 -5.23 -12.24 -3.31
C ALA A 11 -4.41 -11.09 -2.71
N MET A 12 -4.27 -9.98 -3.43
CA MET A 12 -3.46 -8.82 -3.06
C MET A 12 -4.25 -7.76 -2.26
N ILE A 13 -5.54 -7.94 -2.03
CA ILE A 13 -6.41 -6.98 -1.34
C ILE A 13 -7.30 -7.75 -0.36
N LEU A 14 -7.37 -7.31 0.90
CA LEU A 14 -8.37 -7.83 1.84
C LEU A 14 -9.46 -6.77 2.04
N ARG A 15 -10.70 -7.12 1.79
CA ARG A 15 -11.83 -6.20 1.99
C ARG A 15 -12.42 -6.35 3.38
N GLN A 16 -13.08 -5.30 3.85
CA GLN A 16 -13.77 -5.32 5.13
C GLN A 16 -14.87 -6.39 5.16
N ASP A 17 -15.58 -6.62 4.04
CA ASP A 17 -16.63 -7.63 3.99
C ASP A 17 -16.08 -9.06 4.06
N GLU A 18 -14.90 -9.33 3.50
CA GLU A 18 -14.19 -10.62 3.64
C GLU A 18 -13.78 -10.86 5.09
N ILE A 19 -13.32 -9.83 5.79
CA ILE A 19 -13.04 -9.90 7.23
C ILE A 19 -14.32 -10.21 8.00
N ASP A 20 -15.40 -9.49 7.72
CA ASP A 20 -16.68 -9.64 8.41
C ASP A 20 -17.31 -11.03 8.17
N LYS A 21 -17.04 -11.64 7.01
CA LYS A 21 -17.43 -13.02 6.67
C LYS A 21 -16.47 -14.08 7.23
N GLY A 22 -15.34 -13.69 7.81
CA GLY A 22 -14.32 -14.61 8.33
C GLY A 22 -13.49 -15.29 7.24
N GLU A 23 -13.37 -14.69 6.07
CA GLU A 23 -12.56 -15.15 4.94
C GLU A 23 -11.08 -14.72 5.10
N ALA A 24 -10.81 -13.70 5.91
CA ALA A 24 -9.45 -13.29 6.26
C ALA A 24 -8.87 -14.15 7.40
N ILE A 25 -7.64 -14.65 7.22
CA ILE A 25 -6.87 -15.40 8.21
C ILE A 25 -5.53 -14.74 8.53
N ILE A 26 -5.09 -14.92 9.77
CA ILE A 26 -3.76 -14.51 10.24
C ILE A 26 -2.75 -15.55 9.75
N ALA A 27 -1.72 -15.08 9.04
CA ALA A 27 -0.70 -15.91 8.41
C ALA A 27 0.67 -15.71 9.06
N ASP A 28 0.70 -15.38 10.36
CA ASP A 28 1.93 -15.17 11.11
C ASP A 28 2.55 -16.54 11.44
N PRO A 29 3.69 -16.92 10.81
CA PRO A 29 4.31 -18.21 11.09
C PRO A 29 5.02 -18.25 12.45
N THR A 30 5.13 -17.11 13.15
CA THR A 30 5.78 -16.99 14.45
C THR A 30 4.79 -17.01 15.63
N ASP A 31 3.51 -16.79 15.36
CA ASP A 31 2.45 -16.91 16.36
C ASP A 31 2.03 -18.38 16.50
N ALA A 32 2.20 -18.96 17.69
CA ALA A 32 1.87 -20.35 17.98
C ALA A 32 0.39 -20.71 17.76
N ASN A 33 -0.51 -19.73 17.71
CA ASN A 33 -1.93 -19.95 17.41
C ASN A 33 -2.20 -20.16 15.92
N TYR A 34 -1.30 -19.71 15.04
CA TYR A 34 -1.47 -19.74 13.58
C TYR A 34 -0.34 -20.50 12.85
N ALA A 35 0.76 -20.78 13.56
CA ALA A 35 1.86 -21.61 13.06
C ALA A 35 1.39 -23.04 12.78
N GLY A 36 1.49 -23.47 11.52
CA GLY A 36 1.06 -24.80 11.10
C GLY A 36 -0.45 -24.96 10.90
N ASP A 37 -1.22 -23.86 10.88
CA ASP A 37 -2.64 -23.90 10.56
C ASP A 37 -2.85 -24.43 9.12
N ALA A 38 -3.67 -25.48 9.00
CA ALA A 38 -4.01 -26.09 7.72
C ALA A 38 -4.71 -25.10 6.77
N ALA A 39 -5.48 -24.14 7.28
CA ALA A 39 -6.11 -23.09 6.49
C ALA A 39 -5.07 -22.14 5.89
N VAL A 40 -4.02 -21.79 6.66
CA VAL A 40 -2.90 -20.97 6.17
C VAL A 40 -2.11 -21.72 5.10
N ALA A 41 -1.83 -23.01 5.32
CA ALA A 41 -1.14 -23.83 4.32
C ALA A 41 -1.93 -23.96 3.01
N ALA A 42 -3.24 -24.19 3.09
CA ALA A 42 -4.12 -24.27 1.93
C ALA A 42 -4.17 -22.94 1.15
N ALA A 43 -4.32 -21.82 1.86
CA ALA A 43 -4.34 -20.51 1.26
C ALA A 43 -2.99 -20.17 0.57
N TRP A 44 -1.85 -20.59 1.14
CA TRP A 44 -0.55 -20.40 0.50
C TRP A 44 -0.41 -21.11 -0.84
N GLU A 45 -0.98 -22.29 -1.02
CA GLU A 45 -0.96 -22.99 -2.32
C GLU A 45 -1.76 -22.21 -3.38
N ILE A 46 -2.85 -21.56 -2.99
CA ILE A 46 -3.64 -20.69 -3.89
C ILE A 46 -2.82 -19.44 -4.27
N TYR A 47 -2.21 -18.77 -3.29
CA TYR A 47 -1.39 -17.57 -3.51
C TYR A 47 -0.19 -17.86 -4.43
N LYS A 48 0.46 -19.04 -4.27
CA LYS A 48 1.51 -19.51 -5.18
C LYS A 48 1.00 -19.65 -6.62
N GLY A 49 -0.21 -20.20 -6.79
CA GLY A 49 -0.86 -20.33 -8.10
C GLY A 49 -1.06 -18.99 -8.82
N PHE A 50 -1.29 -17.91 -8.06
CA PHE A 50 -1.44 -16.56 -8.60
C PHE A 50 -0.14 -15.74 -8.63
N ASN A 51 0.97 -16.28 -8.12
CA ASN A 51 2.20 -15.51 -7.88
C ASN A 51 1.94 -14.24 -7.04
N ALA A 52 1.04 -14.37 -6.05
CA ALA A 52 0.63 -13.29 -5.16
C ALA A 52 1.43 -13.32 -3.84
N VAL A 53 1.41 -12.20 -3.12
CA VAL A 53 2.01 -12.06 -1.77
C VAL A 53 0.95 -11.61 -0.77
N VAL A 54 1.17 -11.91 0.51
CA VAL A 54 0.25 -11.48 1.58
C VAL A 54 0.31 -9.97 1.72
N PRO A 55 -0.83 -9.25 1.69
CA PRO A 55 -0.85 -7.80 1.87
C PRO A 55 -0.31 -7.38 3.25
N GLU A 56 0.68 -6.46 3.29
CA GLU A 56 1.38 -6.06 4.53
C GLU A 56 0.69 -4.92 5.29
N ARG A 57 -0.06 -4.01 4.64
CA ARG A 57 -0.70 -2.85 5.30
C ARG A 57 -2.06 -2.41 4.73
N VAL A 58 -2.92 -2.08 5.70
CA VAL A 58 -4.24 -1.40 5.80
C VAL A 58 -5.19 -1.37 4.60
N LEU A 59 -6.39 -1.83 4.95
CA LEU A 59 -7.54 -2.27 4.18
C LEU A 59 -8.71 -1.30 4.37
N ARG A 60 -8.55 -0.05 3.93
CA ARG A 60 -9.68 0.84 3.74
C ARG A 60 -9.33 1.89 2.70
N PRO A 61 -10.29 2.31 1.85
CA PRO A 61 -10.12 3.50 1.04
C PRO A 61 -9.64 4.65 1.92
N ALA A 62 -8.68 5.44 1.41
CA ALA A 62 -8.35 6.69 2.07
C ALA A 62 -9.63 7.54 2.18
N THR A 63 -9.83 8.18 3.33
CA THR A 63 -11.00 9.03 3.59
C THR A 63 -10.57 10.46 3.90
N GLY A 64 -11.51 11.40 3.84
CA GLY A 64 -11.24 12.83 4.09
C GLY A 64 -10.52 13.49 2.91
N GLY A 65 -9.82 14.60 3.17
CA GLY A 65 -9.14 15.42 2.17
C GLY A 65 -8.00 14.77 1.39
N ARG A 66 -7.78 13.46 1.53
CA ARG A 66 -6.83 12.64 0.75
C ARG A 66 -7.50 11.44 0.07
N GLY A 67 -8.81 11.25 0.27
CA GLY A 67 -9.55 10.08 -0.20
C GLY A 67 -9.95 10.10 -1.68
N ASP A 68 -9.94 11.27 -2.31
CA ASP A 68 -10.24 11.47 -3.74
C ASP A 68 -8.98 11.47 -4.62
N VAL A 69 -7.79 11.27 -4.04
CA VAL A 69 -6.57 11.03 -4.83
C VAL A 69 -6.62 9.62 -5.40
N ILE A 70 -6.53 9.50 -6.72
CA ILE A 70 -6.43 8.22 -7.42
C ILE A 70 -5.02 8.13 -7.99
N SER A 71 -4.39 6.97 -7.86
CA SER A 71 -3.11 6.71 -8.50
C SER A 71 -3.07 5.35 -9.18
N GLY A 72 -2.26 5.26 -10.23
CA GLY A 72 -1.93 4.02 -10.90
C GLY A 72 -0.45 4.01 -11.24
N ALA A 73 0.21 2.86 -11.15
CA ALA A 73 1.62 2.74 -11.48
C ALA A 73 1.91 1.46 -12.24
N THR A 74 2.87 1.53 -13.15
CA THR A 74 3.39 0.37 -13.89
C THR A 74 4.91 0.38 -13.83
N TRP A 75 5.49 -0.81 -13.68
CA TRP A 75 6.93 -1.02 -13.82
C TRP A 75 7.21 -1.66 -15.18
N SER A 76 8.08 -1.06 -15.98
CA SER A 76 8.50 -1.61 -17.26
C SER A 76 9.89 -1.13 -17.63
N ASN A 77 10.73 -2.02 -18.16
CA ASN A 77 12.07 -1.71 -18.64
C ASN A 77 12.96 -0.95 -17.64
N GLY A 78 12.87 -1.28 -16.35
CA GLY A 78 13.70 -0.63 -15.32
C GLY A 78 13.17 0.72 -14.82
N LEU A 79 11.93 1.09 -15.16
CA LEU A 79 11.33 2.38 -14.81
C LEU A 79 9.95 2.21 -14.19
N TRP A 80 9.69 2.97 -13.13
CA TRP A 80 8.35 3.19 -12.60
C TRP A 80 7.71 4.35 -13.36
N MET A 81 6.52 4.10 -13.91
CA MET A 81 5.62 5.14 -14.40
C MET A 81 4.43 5.22 -13.47
N MET A 82 4.18 6.40 -12.90
CA MET A 82 3.07 6.65 -11.98
C MET A 82 2.23 7.81 -12.49
N GLU A 83 0.91 7.62 -12.47
CA GLU A 83 -0.08 8.67 -12.69
C GLU A 83 -0.83 8.94 -11.39
N ILE A 84 -1.02 10.22 -11.07
CA ILE A 84 -1.79 10.68 -9.91
C ILE A 84 -2.85 11.65 -10.41
N LYS A 85 -4.09 11.45 -9.97
CA LYS A 85 -5.25 12.23 -10.39
C LYS A 85 -6.07 12.69 -9.20
N ARG A 86 -6.53 13.94 -9.27
CA ARG A 86 -7.48 14.59 -8.35
C ARG A 86 -8.12 15.80 -9.06
N ALA A 87 -9.22 16.33 -8.53
CA ALA A 87 -9.79 17.59 -9.01
C ALA A 87 -8.85 18.79 -8.78
N LEU A 88 -8.79 19.72 -9.75
CA LEU A 88 -7.96 20.92 -9.62
C LEU A 88 -8.42 21.84 -8.47
N VAL A 89 -9.72 21.89 -8.21
CA VAL A 89 -10.33 22.66 -7.12
C VAL A 89 -11.15 21.69 -6.28
N THR A 90 -10.72 21.44 -5.05
CA THR A 90 -11.34 20.48 -4.13
C THR A 90 -12.22 21.17 -3.08
N ASN A 91 -12.01 22.48 -2.85
CA ASN A 91 -12.56 23.25 -1.74
C ASN A 91 -12.15 22.72 -0.34
N ASP A 92 -11.19 21.81 -0.27
CA ASP A 92 -10.55 21.43 0.98
C ASP A 92 -9.53 22.52 1.38
N PRO A 93 -9.60 23.09 2.61
CA PRO A 93 -8.68 24.13 3.05
C PRO A 93 -7.22 23.65 3.15
N ASP A 94 -6.98 22.34 3.26
CA ASP A 94 -5.63 21.77 3.32
C ASP A 94 -5.02 21.54 1.92
N ASP A 95 -5.80 21.69 0.86
CA ASP A 95 -5.37 21.49 -0.52
C ASP A 95 -5.01 22.81 -1.24
N VAL A 96 -4.01 22.75 -2.10
CA VAL A 96 -3.74 23.81 -3.08
C VAL A 96 -4.88 23.85 -4.11
N GLN A 97 -5.49 25.03 -4.29
CA GLN A 97 -6.58 25.23 -5.25
C GLN A 97 -6.02 25.67 -6.62
N PHE A 98 -5.95 24.73 -7.56
CA PHE A 98 -5.43 24.92 -8.92
C PHE A 98 -6.44 25.62 -9.85
N ASP A 99 -6.96 26.79 -9.43
CA ASP A 99 -7.79 27.66 -10.27
C ASP A 99 -6.98 28.36 -11.38
N LEU A 100 -6.95 27.71 -12.54
CA LEU A 100 -6.23 28.17 -13.74
C LEU A 100 -6.72 29.52 -14.28
N GLY A 101 -7.92 29.97 -13.88
CA GLY A 101 -8.43 31.30 -14.22
C GLY A 101 -7.81 32.42 -13.39
N LYS A 102 -7.31 32.09 -12.19
CA LYS A 102 -6.70 33.04 -11.24
C LYS A 102 -5.17 33.00 -11.27
N LYS A 103 -4.57 31.84 -11.50
CA LYS A 103 -3.13 31.66 -11.54
C LYS A 103 -2.74 30.72 -12.67
N ARG A 104 -1.68 31.05 -13.40
CA ARG A 104 -1.19 30.23 -14.53
C ARG A 104 -0.04 29.30 -14.18
N GLU A 105 0.55 29.48 -13.01
CA GLU A 105 1.76 28.78 -12.57
C GLU A 105 1.58 28.25 -11.15
N TYR A 106 1.94 26.99 -10.93
CA TYR A 106 1.87 26.36 -9.61
C TYR A 106 3.17 25.62 -9.35
N GLU A 107 3.63 25.74 -8.11
CA GLU A 107 4.82 25.03 -7.65
C GLU A 107 4.43 23.62 -7.23
N TYR A 108 5.28 22.66 -7.56
CA TYR A 108 5.15 21.27 -7.18
C TYR A 108 6.52 20.73 -6.82
N SER A 109 6.55 19.83 -5.85
CA SER A 109 7.74 19.10 -5.44
C SER A 109 7.41 17.62 -5.35
N VAL A 110 8.36 16.78 -5.73
CA VAL A 110 8.24 15.32 -5.66
C VAL A 110 9.29 14.79 -4.71
N ALA A 111 8.88 13.93 -3.78
CA ALA A 111 9.78 13.15 -2.95
C ALA A 111 9.64 11.68 -3.33
N THR A 112 10.77 11.01 -3.57
CA THR A 112 10.84 9.59 -3.87
C THR A 112 11.33 8.82 -2.65
N PHE A 113 10.67 7.71 -2.34
CA PHE A 113 11.05 6.82 -1.25
C PHE A 113 11.42 5.46 -1.82
N ASP A 114 12.62 4.99 -1.49
CA ASP A 114 13.03 3.62 -1.76
C ASP A 114 12.85 2.79 -0.48
N ASN A 115 11.77 2.01 -0.45
CA ASN A 115 11.46 1.11 0.66
C ASN A 115 11.94 -0.33 0.39
N CYS A 116 12.91 -0.56 -0.52
CA CYS A 116 13.48 -1.90 -0.79
C CYS A 116 14.28 -2.48 0.39
N GLY A 117 14.41 -1.75 1.51
CA GLY A 117 15.05 -2.19 2.75
C GLY A 117 14.25 -3.20 3.56
N ARG A 118 13.88 -4.35 2.98
CA ARG A 118 13.70 -5.60 3.75
C ARG A 118 14.99 -6.43 3.65
N GLY A 119 16.13 -5.78 3.87
CA GLY A 119 17.38 -6.46 4.16
C GLY A 119 17.29 -7.06 5.56
N GLU A 120 17.73 -8.31 5.71
CA GLU A 120 17.81 -9.07 6.95
C GLU A 120 18.12 -8.16 8.15
N ILE A 121 17.21 -8.13 9.14
CA ILE A 121 17.35 -7.34 10.37
C ILE A 121 18.53 -7.91 11.17
N PRO A 122 19.64 -7.18 11.40
CA PRO A 122 20.46 -7.43 12.58
C PRO A 122 19.60 -7.08 13.81
N PRO A 123 19.66 -7.84 14.92
CA PRO A 123 18.79 -7.64 16.07
C PRO A 123 19.00 -6.23 16.62
N GLY A 124 18.07 -5.32 16.33
CA GLY A 124 18.17 -3.91 16.71
C GLY A 124 17.39 -2.91 15.87
N HIS A 125 16.78 -3.29 14.73
CA HIS A 125 15.96 -2.37 13.94
C HIS A 125 14.46 -2.73 14.02
N ASN A 126 13.86 -2.40 15.15
CA ASN A 126 12.42 -2.25 15.30
C ASN A 126 12.03 -0.86 14.78
N THR A 127 11.35 -0.76 13.64
CA THR A 127 10.73 0.50 13.15
C THR A 127 9.52 0.94 14.00
N PHE A 128 9.53 0.61 15.30
CA PHE A 128 8.70 1.21 16.32
C PHE A 128 9.61 2.08 17.19
N GLY A 129 10.00 3.23 16.63
CA GLY A 129 10.92 4.17 17.27
C GLY A 129 11.94 4.68 16.26
N ASP A 130 11.89 5.98 16.01
CA ASP A 130 12.82 6.79 15.23
C ASP A 130 12.71 6.68 13.70
N GLY A 131 12.32 7.82 13.13
CA GLY A 131 12.00 7.98 11.72
C GLY A 131 13.15 7.64 10.80
N GLN A 132 12.79 7.17 9.60
CA GLN A 132 13.67 7.22 8.46
C GLN A 132 14.19 8.66 8.33
N TYR A 133 15.52 8.83 8.37
CA TYR A 133 16.14 10.09 8.00
C TYR A 133 15.86 10.35 6.53
N GLN A 134 14.80 11.10 6.29
CA GLN A 134 14.43 11.62 5.00
C GLN A 134 15.40 12.76 4.68
N ILE A 135 16.47 12.46 3.95
CA ILE A 135 17.31 13.51 3.39
C ILE A 135 16.51 14.14 2.24
N LEU A 136 15.78 15.21 2.57
CA LEU A 136 15.20 16.12 1.60
C LEU A 136 16.35 16.86 0.90
N ARG A 137 16.73 16.40 -0.29
CA ARG A 137 17.48 17.23 -1.23
C ARG A 137 16.46 18.03 -2.03
N PHE A 138 16.41 19.33 -1.76
CA PHE A 138 15.82 20.28 -2.70
C PHE A 138 16.93 20.69 -3.65
N GLU A 139 16.74 20.43 -4.94
CA GLU A 139 17.50 21.11 -6.01
C GLU A 139 16.81 22.43 -6.35
#